data_AF-A0A938CNA9-F1
#
_entry.id   AF-A0A938CNA9-F1
#
_cell.length_a   1.000
_cell.length_b   1.000
_cell.length_c   1.000
_cell.angle_alpha   90.00
_cell.angle_beta   90.00
_cell.angle_gamma   90.00
#
_symmetry.space_group_name_H-M   'P 1'
#
loop_
_entity.id
_entity.type
_entity.pdbx_description
1 polymer ?
#
loop_
_entity_poly.entity_id
_entity_poly.type
_entity_poly.pdbx_seq_one_letter_code
_entity_poly.pdbx_strand_id
1 'polypeptide(L)'
;MLSISIFVTDDPPQGEDARTVRAVEAVAARFPGAVVVQLFPLDGERAEDLGLRMGPAVVEGDMVLSVGEPISAGRLRRYIEARLGEEAPSAVGDD
;
A
#
# COMPACT_ATOMS: atom_id res chain seq x y z
N MET A 1 -11.40 -5.13 4.23
CA MET A 1 -10.37 -5.66 3.31
C MET A 1 -9.59 -4.46 2.81
N LEU A 2 -8.29 -4.41 3.07
CA LEU A 2 -7.42 -3.28 2.77
C LEU A 2 -6.90 -3.36 1.33
N SER A 3 -6.96 -2.24 0.61
CA SER A 3 -6.47 -2.14 -0.76
C SER A 3 -5.21 -1.27 -0.81
N ILE A 4 -4.07 -1.90 -1.08
CA ILE A 4 -2.78 -1.21 -1.22
C ILE A 4 -2.49 -1.00 -2.70
N SER A 5 -2.39 0.25 -3.11
CA SER A 5 -2.04 0.66 -4.47
C SER A 5 -0.55 1.00 -4.54
N ILE A 6 0.13 0.51 -5.57
CA ILE A 6 1.52 0.84 -5.87
C ILE A 6 1.55 1.58 -7.19
N PHE A 7 2.08 2.80 -7.19
CA PHE A 7 2.28 3.59 -8.40
C PHE A 7 3.73 3.48 -8.84
N VAL A 8 3.95 2.99 -10.05
CA VAL A 8 5.27 2.72 -10.63
C VAL A 8 5.52 3.61 -11.84
N THR A 9 6.77 3.98 -12.06
CA THR A 9 7.22 4.72 -13.25
C THR A 9 7.45 3.82 -14.45
N ASP A 10 7.86 2.57 -14.22
CA ASP A 10 8.18 1.60 -15.26
C ASP A 10 7.17 0.43 -15.29
N ASP A 11 6.77 0.00 -16.50
CA ASP A 11 6.08 -1.26 -16.75
C ASP A 11 6.83 -2.09 -17.83
N PRO A 12 7.49 -3.21 -17.47
CA PRO A 12 7.51 -3.84 -16.15
C PRO A 12 8.30 -3.04 -15.09
N PRO A 13 7.97 -3.16 -13.79
CA PRO A 13 8.68 -2.49 -12.71
C PRO A 13 10.18 -2.83 -12.68
N GLN A 14 11.02 -1.80 -12.57
CA GLN A 14 12.48 -1.93 -12.49
C GLN A 14 13.04 -1.15 -11.29
N GLY A 15 14.33 -1.35 -10.97
CA GLY A 15 15.02 -0.56 -9.95
C GLY A 15 14.27 -0.48 -8.61
N GLU A 16 13.91 0.72 -8.20
CA GLU A 16 13.18 1.01 -6.95
C GLU A 16 11.71 0.59 -7.01
N ASP A 17 11.06 0.68 -8.18
CA ASP A 17 9.69 0.19 -8.39
C ASP A 17 9.62 -1.32 -8.12
N ALA A 18 10.53 -2.09 -8.70
CA ALA A 18 10.60 -3.54 -8.48
C ALA A 18 10.85 -3.89 -7.00
N ARG A 19 11.70 -3.13 -6.30
CA ARG A 19 11.94 -3.33 -4.85
C ARG A 19 10.70 -3.04 -4.03
N THR A 20 9.98 -1.99 -4.37
CA THR A 20 8.73 -1.60 -3.71
C THR A 20 7.65 -2.66 -3.90
N VAL A 21 7.41 -3.10 -5.13
CA VAL A 21 6.44 -4.15 -5.46
C VAL A 21 6.73 -5.42 -4.65
N ARG A 22 7.97 -5.93 -4.70
CA ARG A 22 8.36 -7.13 -3.95
C ARG A 22 8.17 -6.97 -2.43
N ALA A 23 8.52 -5.81 -1.88
CA ALA A 23 8.38 -5.56 -0.45
C ALA A 23 6.90 -5.53 -0.03
N VAL A 24 6.04 -4.87 -0.82
CA VAL A 24 4.61 -4.77 -0.56
C VAL A 24 3.94 -6.14 -0.69
N GLU A 25 4.21 -6.88 -1.77
CA GLU A 25 3.66 -8.23 -1.99
C GLU A 25 4.09 -9.21 -0.88
N ALA A 26 5.37 -9.18 -0.48
CA ALA A 26 5.87 -10.04 0.59
C ALA A 26 5.21 -9.74 1.95
N VAL A 27 4.82 -8.49 2.21
CA VAL A 27 4.04 -8.14 3.40
C VAL A 27 2.59 -8.56 3.24
N ALA A 28 1.95 -8.26 2.10
CA ALA A 28 0.56 -8.59 1.84
C ALA A 28 0.29 -10.12 1.89
N ALA A 29 1.25 -10.94 1.46
CA ALA A 29 1.18 -12.40 1.55
C ALA A 29 1.03 -12.93 3.00
N ARG A 30 1.36 -12.12 4.01
CA ARG A 30 1.17 -12.46 5.44
C ARG A 30 -0.26 -12.21 5.93
N PHE A 31 -1.10 -11.56 5.12
CA PHE A 31 -2.48 -11.20 5.44
C PHE A 31 -3.45 -11.74 4.37
N PRO A 32 -3.48 -13.07 4.16
CA PRO A 32 -4.28 -13.68 3.09
C PRO A 32 -5.76 -13.35 3.25
N GLY A 33 -6.37 -12.83 2.17
CA GLY A 33 -7.79 -12.43 2.15
C GLY A 33 -8.11 -11.11 2.85
N ALA A 34 -7.16 -10.51 3.58
CA ALA A 34 -7.34 -9.22 4.24
C ALA A 34 -6.72 -8.06 3.46
N VAL A 35 -5.68 -8.30 2.65
CA VAL A 35 -4.98 -7.29 1.85
C VAL A 35 -4.98 -7.67 0.37
N VAL A 36 -5.31 -6.70 -0.48
CA VAL A 36 -5.18 -6.79 -1.95
C VAL A 36 -4.16 -5.74 -2.40
N VAL A 37 -3.26 -6.14 -3.30
CA VAL A 37 -2.25 -5.26 -3.89
C VAL A 37 -2.63 -4.98 -5.34
N GLN A 38 -2.60 -3.71 -5.73
CA GLN A 38 -2.88 -3.26 -7.09
C GLN A 38 -1.71 -2.43 -7.59
N LEU A 39 -1.30 -2.63 -8.85
CA LEU A 39 -0.29 -1.82 -9.50
C LEU A 39 -0.96 -0.83 -10.45
N PHE A 40 -0.50 0.41 -10.42
CA PHE A 40 -0.94 1.50 -11.27
C PHE A 40 0.26 2.20 -11.90
N PRO A 41 0.11 2.73 -13.12
CA PRO A 41 1.13 3.60 -13.69
C PRO A 41 1.09 4.99 -13.01
N LEU A 42 2.26 5.61 -12.82
CA LEU A 42 2.39 6.93 -12.20
C LEU A 42 1.89 8.07 -13.12
N ASP A 43 1.81 7.86 -14.43
CA ASP A 43 1.26 8.80 -15.41
C ASP A 43 -0.25 8.59 -15.68
N GLY A 44 -0.92 7.76 -14.87
CA GLY A 44 -2.36 7.51 -14.99
C GLY A 44 -3.22 8.50 -14.20
N GLU A 45 -4.50 8.61 -14.60
CA GLU A 45 -5.53 9.47 -13.97
C GLU A 45 -5.58 9.33 -12.44
N ARG A 46 -5.51 8.10 -11.92
CA ARG A 46 -5.53 7.85 -10.48
C ARG A 46 -4.32 8.45 -9.75
N ALA A 47 -3.16 8.50 -10.39
CA ALA A 47 -1.97 9.12 -9.81
C ALA A 47 -2.10 10.65 -9.79
N GLU A 48 -2.69 11.22 -10.85
CA GLU A 48 -2.99 12.65 -10.95
C GLU A 48 -4.01 13.10 -9.88
N ASP A 49 -5.07 12.34 -9.68
CA ASP A 49 -6.10 12.59 -8.66
C ASP A 49 -5.51 12.64 -7.23
N LEU A 50 -4.51 11.81 -6.99
CA LEU A 50 -3.77 11.74 -5.72
C LEU A 50 -2.62 12.77 -5.63
N GLY A 51 -2.39 13.55 -6.68
CA GLY A 51 -1.31 14.54 -6.75
C GLY A 51 0.09 13.94 -6.76
N LEU A 52 0.23 12.67 -7.17
CA LEU A 52 1.52 11.97 -7.21
C LEU A 52 2.33 12.46 -8.41
N ARG A 53 3.54 12.99 -8.15
CA ARG A 53 4.45 13.51 -9.19
C ARG A 53 5.75 12.72 -9.31
N MET A 54 5.99 11.79 -8.39
CA MET A 54 7.19 10.96 -8.35
C MET A 54 6.85 9.59 -7.77
N GLY A 55 7.57 8.59 -8.24
CA GLY A 55 7.41 7.19 -7.83
C GLY A 55 8.75 6.59 -7.40
N PRO A 56 8.74 5.37 -6.83
CA PRO A 56 7.55 4.58 -6.53
C PRO A 56 6.70 5.22 -5.42
N ALA A 57 5.39 5.03 -5.46
CA ALA A 57 4.49 5.44 -4.38
C ALA A 57 3.62 4.28 -3.89
N VAL A 58 3.37 4.25 -2.58
CA VAL A 58 2.50 3.26 -1.95
C VAL A 58 1.36 3.99 -1.25
N VAL A 59 0.12 3.61 -1.56
CA VAL A 59 -1.09 4.32 -1.13
C VAL A 59 -2.14 3.33 -0.63
N GLU A 60 -2.90 3.71 0.40
CA GLU A 60 -4.11 3.00 0.84
C GLU A 60 -5.30 3.96 0.78
N GLY A 61 -6.28 3.68 -0.07
CA GLY A 61 -7.33 4.65 -0.40
C GLY A 61 -6.73 5.94 -0.97
N ASP A 62 -6.89 7.05 -0.24
CA ASP A 62 -6.32 8.36 -0.55
C ASP A 62 -5.09 8.69 0.35
N MET A 63 -4.69 7.77 1.22
CA MET A 63 -3.60 7.96 2.16
C MET A 63 -2.27 7.48 1.57
N VAL A 64 -1.37 8.44 1.36
CA VAL A 64 -0.01 8.17 0.88
C VAL A 64 0.87 7.66 2.03
N LEU A 65 1.42 6.45 1.87
CA LEU A 65 2.26 5.79 2.87
C LEU A 65 3.77 6.00 2.61
N SER A 66 4.16 6.05 1.34
CA SER A 66 5.54 6.27 0.88
C SER A 66 5.55 6.85 -0.53
N VAL A 67 6.53 7.70 -0.83
CA VAL A 67 6.75 8.31 -2.16
C VAL A 67 8.25 8.45 -2.40
N GLY A 68 8.70 8.11 -3.61
CA GLY A 68 10.08 8.33 -4.06
C GLY A 68 11.11 7.34 -3.52
N GLU A 69 10.71 6.47 -2.59
CA GLU A 69 11.57 5.42 -2.04
C GLU A 69 10.75 4.18 -1.65
N PRO A 70 11.37 2.98 -1.68
CA PRO A 70 10.73 1.76 -1.23
C PRO A 70 10.31 1.83 0.24
N ILE A 71 9.03 1.55 0.50
CA ILE A 71 8.53 1.45 1.87
C ILE A 71 9.20 0.28 2.60
N SER A 72 9.60 0.50 3.86
CA SER A 72 10.16 -0.58 4.66
C SER A 72 9.07 -1.62 4.99
N ALA A 73 9.41 -2.90 4.82
CA ALA A 73 8.47 -4.00 5.08
C ALA A 73 7.92 -3.99 6.52
N GLY A 74 8.75 -3.59 7.49
CA GLY A 74 8.33 -3.46 8.89
C GLY A 74 7.33 -2.32 9.12
N ARG A 75 7.52 -1.16 8.46
CA ARG A 75 6.58 -0.03 8.54
C ARG A 75 5.23 -0.39 7.93
N LEU A 76 5.24 -0.98 6.73
CA LEU A 76 4.02 -1.40 6.06
C LEU A 76 3.27 -2.48 6.87
N ARG A 77 3.99 -3.46 7.43
CA ARG A 77 3.37 -4.50 8.25
C ARG A 77 2.66 -3.91 9.47
N ARG A 78 3.35 -3.04 10.22
CA ARG A 78 2.75 -2.37 11.40
C ARG A 78 1.53 -1.52 11.04
N TYR A 79 1.58 -0.85 9.89
CA TYR A 79 0.44 -0.09 9.39
C TYR A 79 -0.77 -1.00 9.13
N ILE A 80 -0.56 -2.12 8.41
CA ILE A 80 -1.62 -3.09 8.12
C ILE A 80 -2.17 -3.72 9.40
N GLU A 81 -1.30 -4.12 10.34
CA GLU A 81 -1.69 -4.67 11.65
C GLU A 81 -2.57 -3.69 12.44
N ALA A 82 -2.19 -2.40 12.46
CA ALA A 82 -2.98 -1.36 13.11
C ALA A 82 -4.35 -1.18 12.45
N ARG A 83 -4.38 -1.03 11.12
CA ARG A 83 -5.65 -0.83 10.37
C ARG A 83 -6.62 -1.99 10.52
N LEU A 84 -6.14 -3.23 10.44
CA LEU A 84 -6.98 -4.41 10.64
C LEU A 84 -7.46 -4.55 12.10
N GLY A 85 -6.69 -4.06 13.07
CA GLY A 85 -7.06 -4.04 14.49
C GLY A 85 -8.10 -2.96 14.83
N GLU A 86 -8.05 -1.81 14.17
CA GLU A 86 -9.04 -0.72 14.31
C GLU A 86 -10.40 -1.09 13.70
N GLU A 87 -10.43 -1.96 12.68
CA GLU A 87 -11.68 -2.45 12.05
C GLU A 87 -12.39 -3.55 12.86
N ALA A 88 -11.79 -4.09 13.93
CA ALA A 88 -12.48 -5.03 14.82
C ALA A 88 -13.52 -4.25 15.64
N PRO A 89 -14.83 -4.57 15.58
CA PRO A 89 -15.81 -3.89 16.41
C PRO A 89 -15.40 -4.09 17.87
N SER A 90 -15.25 -2.98 18.60
CA SER A 90 -15.30 -2.99 20.07
C SER A 90 -16.66 -3.52 20.50
N ALA A 91 -16.78 -4.84 20.53
CA ALA A 91 -17.81 -5.53 21.29
C ALA A 91 -17.39 -5.45 22.76
N VAL A 92 -17.50 -4.25 23.33
CA VAL A 92 -17.60 -4.08 24.77
C VAL A 92 -19.04 -3.66 25.01
N GLY A 93 -19.85 -4.66 25.33
CA GLY A 93 -21.09 -4.42 26.04
C GLY A 93 -20.75 -3.75 27.36
N ASP A 94 -21.47 -2.70 27.68
CA ASP A 94 -21.49 -2.10 29.00
C ASP A 94 -22.97 -2.09 29.43
N ASP A 95 -23.21 -2.92 30.44
CA ASP A 95 -24.35 -3.03 31.39
C ASP A 95 -25.79 -3.20 30.86
#